data_AF-A0A8S3SMT3-F1
#
_entry.id   AF-A0A8S3SMT3-F1
#
_cell.length_a   1.000
_cell.length_b   1.000
_cell.length_c   1.000
_cell.angle_alpha   90.00
_cell.angle_beta   90.00
_cell.angle_gamma   90.00
#
_symmetry.space_group_name_H-M   'P 1'
#
loop_
_entity.id
_entity.type
_entity.pdbx_description
1 polymer ?
#
loop_
_entity_poly.entity_id
_entity_poly.type
_entity_poly.pdbx_seq_one_letter_code
_entity_poly.pdbx_strand_id
1 'polypeptide(L)'
;MELGRVSVRGQNVNLLYQAIHRQHGLVWSIGKTIQLENISLLDGQVENNSPLKLGEFQHDVLSVHWSSNIGPSTCYLSVVHSQHVSLWKVDGVVPKLNFKQVRKLNVQPIPQGCLWNPDRDILCVLAKQQCSFFFHHTDDKGTFAFSPLEDEKIRCGTWTDDGNKLVLCIGACLLLYSWPDIDDTISDYKSAVWRIPNLDGCVTSIVSLSDSIVLCAAELPLESLCKVKDTFVVPDLNENTNSLQEDIISPKKSVSATEALFSLSRNPHFDIESTTQLVTVSLEDEKDPCSISMTGIKGILTPELLVYIPNIKSVVVGSNTQNLLQVFTFQNGSITSALTKTAEVKLDKQERPKGISQMLPPLQTRLVSC
;
A
#
# COMPACT_ATOMS: atom_id res chain seq x y z
N MET A 1 14.10 -0.05 -2.97
CA MET A 1 15.53 -0.18 -2.66
C MET A 1 16.41 0.02 -3.90
N GLU A 2 17.47 0.84 -3.82
CA GLU A 2 18.48 0.98 -4.89
C GLU A 2 19.71 0.11 -4.58
N LEU A 3 20.17 -0.67 -5.56
CA LEU A 3 21.35 -1.53 -5.51
C LEU A 3 22.34 -1.08 -6.58
N GLY A 4 23.25 -0.17 -6.22
CA GLY A 4 24.21 0.40 -7.18
C GLY A 4 23.50 1.19 -8.29
N ARG A 5 23.65 0.78 -9.56
CA ARG A 5 22.94 1.39 -10.71
C ARG A 5 21.57 0.76 -11.01
N VAL A 6 21.13 -0.20 -10.20
CA VAL A 6 19.90 -0.97 -10.42
C VAL A 6 18.92 -0.69 -9.29
N SER A 7 17.76 -0.13 -9.60
CA SER A 7 16.66 -0.02 -8.65
C SER A 7 15.91 -1.36 -8.58
N VAL A 8 15.83 -1.97 -7.39
CA VAL A 8 14.89 -3.07 -7.16
C VAL A 8 13.51 -2.45 -7.29
N ARG A 9 12.80 -2.79 -8.38
CA ARG A 9 11.46 -2.27 -8.65
C ARG A 9 10.48 -2.82 -7.62
N GLY A 10 10.27 -2.09 -6.53
CA GLY A 10 9.08 -2.21 -5.72
C GLY A 10 7.91 -1.66 -6.54
N GLN A 11 7.13 -2.52 -7.21
CA GLN A 11 5.88 -2.10 -7.83
C GLN A 11 4.76 -2.11 -6.78
N ASN A 12 4.29 -0.98 -6.25
CA ASN A 12 3.29 -1.04 -5.17
C ASN A 12 2.12 -1.98 -5.54
N VAL A 13 1.96 -3.01 -4.72
CA VAL A 13 1.25 -4.27 -4.92
C VAL A 13 -0.17 -4.24 -4.44
N ASN A 14 -0.55 -3.34 -3.53
CA ASN A 14 -1.92 -3.31 -3.04
C ASN A 14 -2.94 -2.69 -4.00
N LEU A 15 -2.96 -3.17 -5.26
CA LEU A 15 -3.86 -2.69 -6.32
C LEU A 15 -5.31 -3.14 -6.11
N LEU A 16 -5.53 -4.13 -5.25
CA LEU A 16 -6.87 -4.69 -4.98
C LEU A 16 -7.54 -4.12 -3.72
N TYR A 17 -6.84 -3.30 -2.91
CA TYR A 17 -7.38 -2.79 -1.65
C TYR A 17 -8.72 -2.07 -1.83
N GLN A 18 -8.77 -1.15 -2.78
CA GLN A 18 -9.97 -0.37 -3.11
C GLN A 18 -10.80 -1.00 -4.23
N ALA A 19 -10.48 -2.24 -4.63
CA ALA A 19 -11.16 -2.93 -5.72
C ALA A 19 -12.40 -3.71 -5.24
N ILE A 20 -12.66 -3.79 -3.92
CA ILE A 20 -13.88 -4.38 -3.38
C ILE A 20 -14.86 -3.29 -2.96
N HIS A 21 -16.08 -3.36 -3.49
CA HIS A 21 -17.20 -2.58 -3.02
C HIS A 21 -18.10 -3.44 -2.12
N ARG A 22 -18.54 -2.88 -0.98
CA ARG A 22 -19.36 -3.62 0.01
C ARG A 22 -20.66 -4.19 -0.57
N GLN A 23 -21.26 -3.52 -1.56
CA GLN A 23 -22.55 -3.92 -2.15
C GLN A 23 -22.42 -4.58 -3.53
N HIS A 24 -21.30 -4.39 -4.22
CA HIS A 24 -21.15 -4.86 -5.62
C HIS A 24 -20.15 -6.01 -5.77
N GLY A 25 -19.24 -6.18 -4.80
CA GLY A 25 -18.20 -7.19 -4.83
C GLY A 25 -16.88 -6.67 -5.41
N LEU A 26 -16.07 -7.59 -5.94
CA LEU A 26 -14.72 -7.32 -6.41
C LEU A 26 -14.74 -6.92 -7.88
N VAL A 27 -14.16 -5.77 -8.18
CA VAL A 27 -13.81 -5.37 -9.54
C VAL A 27 -12.35 -5.69 -9.81
N TRP A 28 -12.03 -6.18 -11.00
CA TRP A 28 -10.65 -6.44 -11.39
C TRP A 28 -10.49 -6.36 -12.91
N SER A 29 -9.25 -6.26 -13.39
CA SER A 29 -8.98 -6.14 -14.83
C SER A 29 -8.22 -7.34 -15.39
N ILE A 30 -8.54 -7.68 -16.63
CA ILE A 30 -7.75 -8.57 -17.50
C ILE A 30 -7.36 -7.76 -18.72
N GLY A 31 -6.14 -7.22 -18.71
CA GLY A 31 -5.62 -6.33 -19.75
C GLY A 31 -6.51 -5.10 -19.91
N LYS A 32 -7.33 -5.10 -20.96
CA LYS A 32 -8.23 -4.00 -21.32
C LYS A 32 -9.65 -4.14 -20.79
N THR A 33 -10.00 -5.31 -20.27
CA THR A 33 -11.37 -5.61 -19.83
C THR A 33 -11.49 -5.47 -18.32
N ILE A 34 -12.66 -5.02 -17.86
CA ILE A 34 -13.00 -5.00 -16.44
C ILE A 34 -14.08 -6.04 -16.17
N GLN A 35 -13.86 -6.82 -15.11
CA GLN A 35 -14.75 -7.85 -14.60
C GLN A 35 -15.25 -7.44 -13.21
N LEU A 36 -16.51 -7.73 -12.93
CA LEU A 36 -17.12 -7.60 -11.62
C LEU A 36 -17.56 -8.98 -11.14
N GLU A 37 -17.07 -9.37 -9.97
CA GLU A 37 -17.45 -10.61 -9.33
C GLU A 37 -18.19 -10.30 -8.04
N ASN A 38 -19.44 -10.75 -7.96
CA ASN A 38 -20.19 -10.67 -6.72
C ASN A 38 -19.68 -11.77 -5.79
N ILE A 39 -18.84 -11.39 -4.83
CA ILE A 39 -18.32 -12.33 -3.86
C ILE A 39 -19.39 -12.52 -2.77
N SER A 40 -19.91 -13.74 -2.62
CA SER A 40 -20.73 -14.14 -1.49
C SER A 40 -19.92 -15.02 -0.55
N LEU A 41 -20.11 -14.82 0.75
CA LEU A 41 -19.57 -15.70 1.78
C LEU A 41 -20.70 -16.62 2.25
N LEU A 42 -20.60 -17.92 1.93
CA LEU A 42 -21.50 -18.96 2.45
C LEU A 42 -20.70 -19.85 3.40
N ASP A 43 -21.11 -19.95 4.66
CA ASP A 43 -20.45 -20.76 5.70
C ASP A 43 -18.93 -20.50 5.86
N GLY A 44 -18.50 -19.27 5.63
CA GLY A 44 -17.08 -18.88 5.71
C GLY A 44 -16.25 -19.26 4.49
N GLN A 45 -16.85 -19.83 3.45
CA GLN A 45 -16.23 -20.05 2.15
C GLN A 45 -16.69 -19.00 1.13
N VAL A 46 -15.78 -18.62 0.25
CA VAL A 46 -16.09 -17.74 -0.88
C VAL A 46 -16.78 -18.57 -1.96
N GLU A 47 -18.01 -18.21 -2.29
CA GLU A 47 -18.68 -18.74 -3.48
C GLU A 47 -18.27 -17.92 -4.71
N ASN A 48 -17.69 -18.62 -5.68
CA ASN A 48 -17.30 -18.02 -6.96
C ASN A 48 -18.53 -17.94 -7.86
N ASN A 49 -19.04 -16.73 -8.06
CA ASN A 49 -20.06 -16.46 -9.05
C ASN A 49 -19.40 -16.18 -10.41
N SER A 50 -20.13 -16.41 -11.52
CA SER A 50 -19.59 -16.07 -12.83
C SER A 50 -19.34 -14.56 -12.94
N PRO A 51 -18.13 -14.11 -13.31
CA PRO A 51 -17.82 -12.70 -13.39
C PRO A 51 -18.64 -12.01 -14.49
N LEU A 52 -19.13 -10.82 -14.19
CA LEU A 52 -19.82 -9.93 -15.11
C LEU A 52 -18.80 -9.02 -15.81
N LYS A 53 -18.69 -9.12 -17.14
CA LYS A 53 -17.89 -8.17 -17.93
C LYS A 53 -18.57 -6.79 -17.90
N LEU A 54 -17.96 -5.82 -17.24
CA LEU A 54 -18.47 -4.44 -17.16
C LEU A 54 -18.19 -3.65 -18.45
N GLY A 55 -17.04 -3.93 -19.10
CA GLY A 55 -16.65 -3.20 -20.29
C GLY A 55 -15.24 -3.54 -20.78
N GLU A 56 -14.85 -2.85 -21.85
CA GLU A 56 -13.54 -2.96 -22.48
C GLU A 56 -13.03 -1.59 -22.88
N PHE A 57 -11.75 -1.33 -22.59
CA PHE A 57 -11.09 -0.07 -22.81
C PHE A 57 -10.13 -0.16 -24.00
N GLN A 58 -9.81 0.99 -24.60
CA GLN A 58 -8.83 1.04 -25.69
C GLN A 58 -7.41 0.71 -25.20
N HIS A 59 -7.09 1.13 -23.99
CA HIS A 59 -5.79 1.00 -23.33
C HIS A 59 -5.88 0.07 -22.14
N ASP A 60 -4.75 -0.54 -21.76
CA ASP A 60 -4.69 -1.44 -20.61
C ASP A 60 -5.13 -0.72 -19.32
N VAL A 61 -5.81 -1.47 -18.47
CA VAL A 61 -6.27 -1.05 -17.15
C VAL A 61 -5.25 -1.52 -16.12
N LEU A 62 -4.60 -0.57 -15.46
CA LEU A 62 -3.56 -0.82 -14.47
C LEU A 62 -4.14 -1.14 -13.09
N SER A 63 -5.20 -0.44 -12.70
CA SER A 63 -5.92 -0.67 -11.44
C SER A 63 -7.31 -0.04 -11.49
N VAL A 64 -8.15 -0.43 -10.54
CA VAL A 64 -9.53 0.04 -10.44
C VAL A 64 -9.85 0.26 -8.96
N HIS A 65 -10.49 1.39 -8.63
CA HIS A 65 -10.77 1.77 -7.25
C HIS A 65 -12.18 2.32 -7.10
N TRP A 66 -12.96 1.70 -6.21
CA TRP A 66 -14.28 2.16 -5.79
C TRP A 66 -14.18 3.33 -4.82
N SER A 67 -15.10 4.29 -4.95
CA SER A 67 -15.42 5.21 -3.88
C SER A 67 -16.35 4.54 -2.86
N SER A 68 -16.56 5.20 -1.72
CA SER A 68 -17.72 4.94 -0.89
C SER A 68 -19.03 5.28 -1.62
N ASN A 69 -20.13 4.78 -1.07
CA ASN A 69 -21.47 5.14 -1.52
C ASN A 69 -21.75 6.62 -1.20
N ILE A 70 -22.01 7.41 -2.23
CA ILE A 70 -22.45 8.81 -2.11
C ILE A 70 -23.98 8.94 -2.10
N GLY A 71 -24.68 7.83 -2.33
CA GLY A 71 -26.13 7.72 -2.26
C GLY A 71 -26.55 6.27 -2.00
N PRO A 72 -27.86 5.98 -1.92
CA PRO A 72 -28.38 4.65 -1.55
C PRO A 72 -27.86 3.50 -2.44
N SER A 73 -27.64 3.80 -3.71
CA SER A 73 -27.16 2.85 -4.73
C SER A 73 -26.27 3.56 -5.75
N THR A 74 -25.53 4.57 -5.30
CA THR A 74 -24.67 5.39 -6.16
C THR A 74 -23.28 5.48 -5.56
N CYS A 75 -22.28 5.14 -6.37
CA CYS A 75 -20.87 5.30 -6.05
C CYS A 75 -20.11 5.69 -7.32
N TYR A 76 -18.81 5.86 -7.20
CA TYR A 76 -17.91 6.09 -8.31
C TYR A 76 -16.89 4.96 -8.44
N LEU A 77 -16.46 4.77 -9.67
CA LEU A 77 -15.39 3.87 -10.04
C LEU A 77 -14.32 4.67 -10.78
N SER A 78 -13.11 4.64 -10.24
CA SER A 78 -11.93 5.13 -10.94
C SER A 78 -11.23 3.98 -11.65
N VAL A 79 -10.95 4.16 -12.94
CA VAL A 79 -10.20 3.21 -13.76
C VAL A 79 -8.90 3.88 -14.17
N VAL A 80 -7.78 3.31 -13.72
CA VAL A 80 -6.45 3.85 -13.94
C VAL A 80 -5.84 3.22 -15.19
N HIS A 81 -5.47 4.07 -16.14
CA HIS A 81 -4.71 3.69 -17.34
C HIS A 81 -3.28 4.23 -17.26
N SER A 82 -2.45 3.89 -18.25
CA SER A 82 -1.05 4.34 -18.30
C SER A 82 -0.86 5.86 -18.39
N GLN A 83 -1.83 6.59 -18.93
CA GLN A 83 -1.71 8.04 -19.19
C GLN A 83 -2.83 8.89 -18.57
N HIS A 84 -3.90 8.27 -18.07
CA HIS A 84 -5.05 8.99 -17.56
C HIS A 84 -5.85 8.12 -16.59
N VAL A 85 -6.73 8.76 -15.84
CA VAL A 85 -7.75 8.10 -15.02
C VAL A 85 -9.12 8.43 -15.62
N SER A 86 -9.98 7.43 -15.79
CA SER A 86 -11.38 7.64 -16.15
C SER A 86 -12.27 7.44 -14.92
N LEU A 87 -13.21 8.37 -14.71
CA LEU A 87 -14.16 8.31 -13.60
C LEU A 87 -15.55 8.01 -14.12
N TRP A 88 -16.18 7.03 -13.48
CA TRP A 88 -17.47 6.50 -13.84
C TRP A 88 -18.41 6.61 -12.65
N LYS A 89 -19.56 7.25 -12.86
CA LYS A 89 -20.67 7.13 -11.93
C LYS A 89 -21.31 5.76 -12.13
N VAL A 90 -21.54 5.07 -11.02
CA VAL A 90 -22.16 3.75 -10.97
C VAL A 90 -23.46 3.87 -10.19
N ASP A 91 -24.58 3.59 -10.86
CA ASP A 91 -25.91 3.62 -10.27
C ASP A 91 -26.57 2.23 -10.31
N GLY A 92 -27.27 1.86 -9.24
CA GLY A 92 -28.06 0.64 -9.14
C GLY A 92 -27.41 -0.44 -8.26
N VAL A 93 -27.85 -1.69 -8.44
CA VAL A 93 -27.36 -2.85 -7.68
C VAL A 93 -27.13 -4.02 -8.62
N VAL A 94 -26.14 -4.87 -8.31
CA VAL A 94 -25.85 -6.08 -9.09
C VAL A 94 -27.11 -6.95 -9.21
N PRO A 95 -27.47 -7.46 -10.40
CA PRO A 95 -26.72 -7.41 -11.66
C PRO A 95 -27.05 -6.21 -12.58
N LYS A 96 -27.96 -5.31 -12.19
CA LYS A 96 -28.41 -4.17 -13.00
C LYS A 96 -27.70 -2.88 -12.59
N LEU A 97 -26.42 -2.78 -12.95
CA LEU A 97 -25.63 -1.56 -12.77
C LEU A 97 -25.65 -0.70 -14.05
N ASN A 98 -25.73 0.62 -13.87
CA ASN A 98 -25.55 1.60 -14.93
C ASN A 98 -24.21 2.31 -14.73
N PHE A 99 -23.41 2.38 -15.79
CA PHE A 99 -22.12 3.05 -15.79
C PHE A 99 -22.16 4.24 -16.72
N LYS A 100 -21.89 5.43 -16.19
CA LYS A 100 -21.76 6.66 -16.97
C LYS A 100 -20.40 7.28 -16.70
N GLN A 101 -19.55 7.40 -17.73
CA GLN A 101 -18.31 8.15 -17.60
C GLN A 101 -18.63 9.62 -17.33
N VAL A 102 -18.18 10.15 -16.20
CA VAL A 102 -18.41 11.54 -15.78
C VAL A 102 -17.19 12.42 -15.97
N ARG A 103 -15.99 11.84 -15.94
CA ARG A 103 -14.73 12.59 -16.03
C ARG A 103 -13.60 11.77 -16.66
N LYS A 104 -12.63 12.47 -17.25
CA LYS A 104 -11.33 11.93 -17.68
C LYS A 104 -10.24 12.87 -17.18
N LEU A 105 -9.32 12.33 -16.40
CA LEU A 105 -8.25 13.06 -15.74
C LEU A 105 -6.92 12.73 -16.44
N ASN A 106 -6.28 13.73 -17.05
CA ASN A 106 -4.99 13.54 -17.72
C ASN A 106 -3.83 13.59 -16.71
N VAL A 107 -3.87 12.67 -15.75
CA VAL A 107 -2.89 12.52 -14.67
C VAL A 107 -2.40 11.07 -14.65
N GLN A 108 -1.14 10.88 -14.25
CA GLN A 108 -0.52 9.57 -14.08
C GLN A 108 -0.29 9.31 -12.59
N PRO A 109 -1.19 8.54 -11.95
CA PRO A 109 -1.04 8.23 -10.54
C PRO A 109 0.21 7.38 -10.30
N ILE A 110 0.86 7.57 -9.15
CA ILE A 110 1.76 6.56 -8.61
C ILE A 110 0.96 5.28 -8.26
N PRO A 111 1.60 4.11 -8.14
CA PRO A 111 0.93 2.94 -7.60
C PRO A 111 0.33 3.22 -6.20
N GLN A 112 -0.95 2.87 -5.98
CA GLN A 112 -1.78 3.29 -4.82
C GLN A 112 -2.05 4.80 -4.73
N GLY A 113 -1.91 5.52 -5.84
CA GLY A 113 -2.10 6.97 -5.88
C GLY A 113 -3.54 7.44 -6.10
N CYS A 114 -4.53 6.55 -6.19
CA CYS A 114 -5.94 6.93 -6.23
C CYS A 114 -6.52 6.75 -4.83
N LEU A 115 -6.86 7.86 -4.17
CA LEU A 115 -7.32 7.89 -2.78
C LEU A 115 -8.69 8.56 -2.73
N TRP A 116 -9.74 7.76 -2.65
CA TRP A 116 -11.08 8.25 -2.36
C TRP A 116 -11.18 8.69 -0.89
N ASN A 117 -11.80 9.85 -0.66
CA ASN A 117 -12.23 10.23 0.67
C ASN A 117 -13.30 9.22 1.15
N PRO A 118 -13.26 8.78 2.42
CA PRO A 118 -14.16 7.75 2.91
C PRO A 118 -15.63 8.18 2.95
N ASP A 119 -15.92 9.47 3.13
CA ASP A 119 -17.28 9.96 3.36
C ASP A 119 -17.77 10.96 2.31
N ARG A 120 -16.91 11.39 1.38
CA ARG A 120 -17.19 12.49 0.46
C ARG A 120 -16.91 12.15 -1.00
N ASP A 121 -17.57 12.88 -1.91
CA ASP A 121 -17.30 12.86 -3.36
C ASP A 121 -16.00 13.61 -3.70
N ILE A 122 -14.87 13.10 -3.17
CA ILE A 122 -13.55 13.67 -3.36
C ILE A 122 -12.58 12.53 -3.71
N LEU A 123 -12.03 12.59 -4.91
CA LEU A 123 -10.89 11.78 -5.33
C LEU A 123 -9.61 12.60 -5.23
N CYS A 124 -8.68 12.11 -4.41
CA CYS A 124 -7.29 12.56 -4.40
C CYS A 124 -6.46 11.66 -5.33
N VAL A 125 -5.71 12.27 -6.25
CA VAL A 125 -4.75 11.60 -7.13
C VAL A 125 -3.34 12.05 -6.84
N LEU A 126 -2.51 11.09 -6.41
CA LEU A 126 -1.09 11.27 -6.14
C LEU A 126 -0.29 10.95 -7.40
N ALA A 127 0.32 11.97 -7.99
CA ALA A 127 1.41 11.84 -8.95
C ALA A 127 2.75 11.92 -8.21
N LYS A 128 3.86 11.65 -8.91
CA LYS A 128 5.21 11.59 -8.28
C LYS A 128 5.54 12.81 -7.43
N GLN A 129 5.13 14.00 -7.83
CA GLN A 129 5.48 15.28 -7.21
C GLN A 129 4.26 16.15 -6.92
N GLN A 130 3.04 15.64 -7.12
CA GLN A 130 1.84 16.46 -7.01
C GLN A 130 0.69 15.65 -6.44
N CYS A 131 -0.09 16.30 -5.58
CA CYS A 131 -1.35 15.80 -5.05
C CYS A 131 -2.48 16.68 -5.58
N SER A 132 -3.40 16.08 -6.35
CA SER A 132 -4.51 16.78 -7.00
C SER A 132 -5.85 16.21 -6.55
N PHE A 133 -6.76 17.09 -6.21
CA PHE A 133 -8.11 16.79 -5.76
C PHE A 133 -9.10 17.04 -6.88
N PHE A 134 -10.04 16.12 -7.03
CA PHE A 134 -11.15 16.19 -7.96
C PHE A 134 -12.40 15.90 -7.16
N PHE A 135 -13.41 16.75 -7.26
CA PHE A 135 -14.62 16.64 -6.46
C PHE A 135 -15.85 17.04 -7.28
N HIS A 136 -17.05 16.86 -6.71
CA HIS A 136 -18.35 17.17 -7.34
C HIS A 136 -18.42 16.63 -8.78
N HIS A 137 -18.22 15.32 -8.93
CA HIS A 137 -17.90 14.72 -10.23
C HIS A 137 -19.03 14.81 -11.28
N THR A 138 -20.28 14.94 -10.84
CA THR A 138 -21.45 15.10 -11.70
C THR A 138 -21.83 16.54 -11.99
N ASP A 139 -21.38 17.47 -11.15
CA ASP A 139 -21.92 18.83 -11.09
C ASP A 139 -20.94 19.81 -11.72
N ASP A 140 -20.19 20.57 -10.90
CA ASP A 140 -19.24 21.60 -11.36
C ASP A 140 -17.85 21.04 -11.74
N LYS A 141 -17.57 19.79 -11.37
CA LYS A 141 -16.28 19.11 -11.60
C LYS A 141 -15.10 19.90 -11.02
N GLY A 142 -15.24 20.36 -9.78
CA GLY A 142 -14.20 21.05 -9.02
C GLY A 142 -12.83 20.36 -9.08
N THR A 143 -11.77 21.18 -9.05
CA THR A 143 -10.36 20.74 -9.04
C THR A 143 -9.56 21.63 -8.12
N PHE A 144 -8.67 21.02 -7.35
CA PHE A 144 -7.68 21.72 -6.55
C PHE A 144 -6.37 20.92 -6.58
N ALA A 145 -5.22 21.55 -6.38
CA ALA A 145 -3.96 20.83 -6.26
C ALA A 145 -3.04 21.56 -5.30
N PHE A 146 -2.29 20.80 -4.51
CA PHE A 146 -1.18 21.38 -3.76
C PHE A 146 -0.09 21.84 -4.71
N SER A 147 0.72 22.78 -4.23
CA SER A 147 1.97 23.16 -4.90
C SER A 147 2.81 21.91 -5.19
N PRO A 148 3.34 21.75 -6.41
CA PRO A 148 4.22 20.64 -6.72
C PRO A 148 5.46 20.63 -5.81
N LEU A 149 5.91 19.43 -5.46
CA LEU A 149 7.17 19.20 -4.75
C LEU A 149 8.31 19.33 -5.76
N GLU A 150 9.35 20.11 -5.42
CA GLU A 150 10.46 20.38 -6.35
C GLU A 150 11.32 19.12 -6.60
N ASP A 151 11.89 18.54 -5.55
CA ASP A 151 12.81 17.38 -5.66
C ASP A 151 12.27 16.09 -5.00
N GLU A 152 11.28 16.23 -4.13
CA GLU A 152 10.76 15.13 -3.33
C GLU A 152 9.67 14.34 -4.06
N LYS A 153 9.65 13.02 -3.82
CA LYS A 153 8.69 12.11 -4.46
C LYS A 153 7.70 11.55 -3.45
N ILE A 154 6.41 11.76 -3.73
CA ILE A 154 5.31 11.12 -3.01
C ILE A 154 5.41 9.61 -3.23
N ARG A 155 5.41 8.84 -2.14
CA ARG A 155 5.49 7.38 -2.16
C ARG A 155 4.13 6.70 -2.03
N CYS A 156 3.32 7.20 -1.10
CA CYS A 156 1.98 6.73 -0.80
C CYS A 156 1.25 7.80 0.02
N GLY A 157 -0.02 7.57 0.30
CA GLY A 157 -0.80 8.40 1.21
C GLY A 157 -2.08 7.68 1.65
N THR A 158 -2.77 8.25 2.63
CA THR A 158 -4.06 7.74 3.10
C THR A 158 -4.91 8.87 3.66
N TRP A 159 -6.23 8.73 3.55
CA TRP A 159 -7.18 9.51 4.33
C TRP A 159 -7.36 8.86 5.70
N THR A 160 -7.61 9.66 6.73
CA THR A 160 -8.17 9.15 7.99
C THR A 160 -9.59 8.65 7.78
N ASP A 161 -10.09 7.78 8.66
CA ASP A 161 -11.40 7.15 8.52
C ASP A 161 -12.56 8.17 8.50
N ASP A 162 -12.42 9.31 9.18
CA ASP A 162 -13.35 10.46 9.14
C ASP A 162 -13.23 11.35 7.89
N GLY A 163 -12.23 11.09 7.04
CA GLY A 163 -11.97 11.84 5.82
C GLY A 163 -11.54 13.30 6.04
N ASN A 164 -11.23 13.73 7.26
CA ASN A 164 -10.86 15.13 7.54
C ASN A 164 -9.34 15.38 7.51
N LYS A 165 -8.53 14.31 7.49
CA LYS A 165 -7.07 14.40 7.37
C LYS A 165 -6.56 13.58 6.20
N LEU A 166 -5.65 14.16 5.43
CA LEU A 166 -4.86 13.47 4.41
C LEU A 166 -3.41 13.41 4.86
N VAL A 167 -2.83 12.22 4.84
CA VAL A 167 -1.42 11.99 5.15
C VAL A 167 -0.69 11.53 3.89
N LEU A 168 0.34 12.26 3.48
CA LEU A 168 1.23 11.89 2.37
C LEU A 168 2.60 11.49 2.90
N CYS A 169 3.19 10.47 2.30
CA CYS A 169 4.49 9.94 2.71
C CYS A 169 5.57 10.32 1.70
N ILE A 170 6.63 10.96 2.19
CA ILE A 170 7.83 11.30 1.43
C ILE A 170 9.07 10.87 2.22
N GLY A 171 9.77 9.84 1.75
CA GLY A 171 10.90 9.29 2.50
C GLY A 171 10.45 8.85 3.89
N ALA A 172 11.07 9.39 4.95
CA ALA A 172 10.70 9.16 6.35
C ALA A 172 9.73 10.22 6.91
N CYS A 173 9.28 11.16 6.08
CA CYS A 173 8.44 12.27 6.48
C CYS A 173 6.97 12.02 6.12
N LEU A 174 6.08 12.46 7.01
CA LEU A 174 4.64 12.54 6.81
C LEU A 174 4.28 14.01 6.60
N LEU A 175 3.61 14.31 5.49
CA LEU A 175 2.93 15.58 5.28
C LEU A 175 1.48 15.39 5.71
N LEU A 176 1.05 16.14 6.72
CA LEU A 176 -0.30 16.09 7.27
C LEU A 176 -1.07 17.29 6.78
N TYR A 177 -2.26 17.05 6.25
CA TYR A 177 -3.22 18.09 5.86
C TYR A 177 -4.52 17.83 6.60
N SER A 178 -5.01 18.80 7.37
CA SER A 178 -6.22 18.69 8.19
C SER A 178 -7.18 19.80 7.81
N TRP A 179 -8.43 19.43 7.54
CA TRP A 179 -9.51 20.36 7.24
C TRP A 179 -10.48 20.43 8.43
N PRO A 180 -10.80 21.65 8.92
CA PRO A 180 -11.87 21.81 9.91
C PRO A 180 -13.23 21.49 9.27
N ASP A 181 -13.43 21.92 8.02
CA ASP A 181 -14.55 21.56 7.17
C ASP A 181 -14.09 21.57 5.70
N ILE A 182 -13.92 20.37 5.12
CA ILE A 182 -13.48 20.23 3.73
C ILE A 182 -14.60 20.54 2.73
N ASP A 183 -15.87 20.51 3.16
CA ASP A 183 -17.03 20.73 2.31
C ASP A 183 -17.24 22.22 2.01
N ASP A 184 -16.82 23.11 2.93
CA ASP A 184 -16.85 24.56 2.73
C ASP A 184 -15.77 25.02 1.73
N THR A 185 -14.49 24.73 2.02
CA THR A 185 -13.39 25.13 1.14
C THR A 185 -12.20 24.17 1.23
N ILE A 186 -11.98 23.39 0.15
CA ILE A 186 -10.87 22.43 0.06
C ILE A 186 -9.47 23.07 0.14
N SER A 187 -9.33 24.36 -0.17
CA SER A 187 -8.06 25.07 -0.05
C SER A 187 -7.76 25.59 1.36
N ASP A 188 -8.74 25.55 2.28
CA ASP A 188 -8.56 25.99 3.67
C ASP A 188 -8.17 24.80 4.56
N TYR A 189 -6.87 24.51 4.58
CA TYR A 189 -6.30 23.41 5.35
C TYR A 189 -5.15 23.88 6.22
N LYS A 190 -4.96 23.17 7.34
CA LYS A 190 -3.74 23.24 8.13
C LYS A 190 -2.77 22.17 7.63
N SER A 191 -1.53 22.57 7.36
CA SER A 191 -0.47 21.64 6.97
C SER A 191 0.62 21.54 8.02
N ALA A 192 1.08 20.33 8.29
CA ALA A 192 2.24 20.05 9.13
C ALA A 192 3.16 19.04 8.44
N VAL A 193 4.47 19.13 8.74
CA VAL A 193 5.46 18.15 8.27
C VAL A 193 6.09 17.52 9.49
N TRP A 194 6.04 16.20 9.55
CA TRP A 194 6.61 15.46 10.67
C TRP A 194 7.50 14.32 10.19
N ARG A 195 8.73 14.26 10.72
CA ARG A 195 9.67 13.19 10.42
C ARG A 195 9.55 12.09 11.45
N ILE A 196 9.36 10.85 11.01
CA ILE A 196 9.33 9.69 11.90
C ILE A 196 10.69 9.56 12.60
N PRO A 197 10.76 9.68 13.95
CA PRO A 197 12.01 9.57 14.68
C PRO A 197 12.60 8.17 14.53
N ASN A 198 13.93 8.09 14.41
CA ASN A 198 14.68 6.83 14.31
C ASN A 198 14.31 5.93 13.10
N LEU A 199 13.63 6.49 12.11
CA LEU A 199 13.40 5.83 10.83
C LEU A 199 14.47 6.24 9.83
N ASP A 200 15.39 5.32 9.55
CA ASP A 200 16.51 5.55 8.62
C ASP A 200 16.11 5.46 7.14
N GLY A 201 15.01 4.76 6.83
CA GLY A 201 14.61 4.50 5.46
C GLY A 201 13.34 5.23 5.01
N CYS A 202 12.63 4.65 4.04
CA CYS A 202 11.48 5.30 3.40
C CYS A 202 10.19 4.54 3.68
N VAL A 203 9.12 5.28 4.01
CA VAL A 203 7.76 4.75 4.06
C VAL A 203 7.33 4.37 2.64
N THR A 204 6.89 3.13 2.49
CA THR A 204 6.44 2.54 1.22
C THR A 204 4.94 2.35 1.13
N SER A 205 4.28 2.18 2.27
CA SER A 205 2.84 1.98 2.35
C SER A 205 2.33 2.54 3.67
N ILE A 206 1.10 3.04 3.65
CA ILE A 206 0.42 3.62 4.81
C ILE A 206 -1.06 3.23 4.75
N VAL A 207 -1.67 3.01 5.91
CA VAL A 207 -3.11 2.75 6.05
C VAL A 207 -3.62 3.47 7.29
N SER A 208 -4.85 3.98 7.24
CA SER A 208 -5.53 4.46 8.44
C SER A 208 -6.02 3.29 9.31
N LEU A 209 -5.89 3.46 10.62
CA LEU A 209 -6.45 2.55 11.62
C LEU A 209 -7.67 3.14 12.34
N SER A 210 -7.80 4.47 12.30
CA SER A 210 -8.84 5.30 12.92
C SER A 210 -8.65 6.77 12.50
N ASP A 211 -9.52 7.66 12.97
CA ASP A 211 -9.50 9.11 12.72
C ASP A 211 -8.20 9.84 13.13
N SER A 212 -7.41 9.24 14.02
CA SER A 212 -6.20 9.85 14.58
C SER A 212 -4.98 8.93 14.57
N ILE A 213 -5.07 7.72 14.01
CA ILE A 213 -3.95 6.77 14.04
C ILE A 213 -3.76 6.16 12.66
N VAL A 214 -2.51 6.16 12.20
CA VAL A 214 -2.08 5.52 10.96
C VAL A 214 -0.98 4.50 11.23
N LEU A 215 -0.89 3.51 10.36
CA LEU A 215 0.20 2.54 10.33
C LEU A 215 1.00 2.72 9.05
N CYS A 216 2.31 2.84 9.20
CA CYS A 216 3.27 2.94 8.11
C CYS A 216 4.08 1.64 8.02
N ALA A 217 4.37 1.21 6.79
CA ALA A 217 5.41 0.24 6.50
C ALA A 217 6.58 0.95 5.83
N ALA A 218 7.80 0.63 6.24
CA ALA A 218 9.01 1.28 5.76
C ALA A 218 10.13 0.30 5.40
N GLU A 219 10.80 0.60 4.29
CA GLU A 219 12.07 -0.04 3.89
C GLU A 219 13.19 0.43 4.81
N LEU A 220 14.11 -0.46 5.17
CA LEU A 220 15.39 -0.06 5.74
C LEU A 220 16.43 0.16 4.63
N PRO A 221 17.33 1.15 4.76
CA PRO A 221 18.43 1.32 3.82
C PRO A 221 19.30 0.05 3.80
N LEU A 222 19.86 -0.28 2.64
CA LEU A 222 20.74 -1.45 2.53
C LEU A 222 21.97 -1.29 3.44
N GLU A 223 22.45 -0.07 3.60
CA GLU A 223 23.54 0.28 4.50
C GLU A 223 23.21 -0.11 5.94
N SER A 224 21.96 0.10 6.39
CA SER A 224 21.52 -0.30 7.72
C SER A 224 21.42 -1.83 7.86
N LEU A 225 21.09 -2.55 6.78
CA LEU A 225 21.09 -4.02 6.76
C LEU A 225 22.51 -4.60 6.79
N CYS A 226 23.47 -3.94 6.13
CA CYS A 226 24.85 -4.38 6.03
C CYS A 226 25.74 -3.94 7.21
N LYS A 227 25.29 -2.98 8.04
CA LYS A 227 26.00 -2.58 9.28
C LYS A 227 25.93 -3.65 10.37
N VAL A 228 25.02 -4.61 10.27
CA VAL A 228 24.91 -5.74 11.17
C VAL A 228 26.05 -6.72 10.83
N LYS A 229 26.94 -7.00 11.79
CA LYS A 229 28.13 -7.93 11.80
C LYS A 229 28.41 -8.76 10.53
N ASP A 230 29.69 -8.89 10.16
CA ASP A 230 30.27 -9.79 9.13
C ASP A 230 29.25 -10.69 8.41
N THR A 231 28.50 -10.08 7.48
CA THR A 231 27.43 -10.75 6.70
C THR A 231 27.98 -11.93 5.90
N PHE A 232 29.26 -11.85 5.55
CA PHE A 232 29.99 -12.84 4.79
C PHE A 232 31.22 -13.30 5.58
N VAL A 233 31.53 -14.58 5.48
CA VAL A 233 32.79 -15.12 5.99
C VAL A 233 33.90 -14.57 5.11
N VAL A 234 34.91 -13.97 5.73
CA VAL A 234 36.15 -13.59 5.03
C VAL A 234 36.83 -14.88 4.58
N PRO A 235 37.06 -15.10 3.26
CA PRO A 235 37.75 -16.29 2.80
C PRO A 235 39.16 -16.34 3.38
N ASP A 236 39.56 -17.49 3.94
CA ASP A 236 40.94 -17.70 4.40
C ASP A 236 41.90 -17.51 3.23
N LEU A 237 42.93 -16.67 3.39
CA LEU A 237 44.05 -16.59 2.47
C LEU A 237 44.76 -17.95 2.47
N ASN A 238 44.85 -18.62 1.32
CA ASN A 238 45.60 -19.86 1.22
C ASN A 238 47.09 -19.56 1.49
N GLU A 239 47.60 -19.88 2.67
CA GLU A 239 49.05 -19.78 2.97
C GLU A 239 49.90 -20.82 2.21
N ASN A 240 49.31 -21.66 1.36
CA ASN A 240 49.98 -22.78 0.70
C ASN A 240 50.04 -22.68 -0.83
N THR A 241 50.36 -21.50 -1.37
CA THR A 241 50.79 -21.38 -2.78
C THR A 241 52.08 -20.58 -2.87
N ASN A 242 53.21 -21.28 -2.79
CA ASN A 242 54.47 -20.83 -3.36
C ASN A 242 54.33 -20.76 -4.90
N SER A 243 53.76 -19.67 -5.41
CA SER A 243 53.91 -19.30 -6.82
C SER A 243 53.43 -17.86 -7.01
N LEU A 244 54.28 -17.04 -7.63
CA LEU A 244 54.01 -15.69 -8.13
C LEU A 244 52.86 -15.69 -9.14
N GLN A 245 51.63 -15.77 -8.65
CA GLN A 245 50.44 -15.38 -9.37
C GLN A 245 49.63 -14.51 -8.42
N GLU A 246 49.32 -13.30 -8.89
CA GLU A 246 48.53 -12.28 -8.21
C GLU A 246 47.37 -12.89 -7.43
N ASP A 247 47.09 -12.31 -6.26
CA ASP A 247 46.09 -12.68 -5.25
C ASP A 247 44.67 -12.83 -5.81
N ILE A 248 44.43 -13.89 -6.59
CA ILE A 248 43.11 -14.22 -7.11
C ILE A 248 42.41 -15.12 -6.09
N ILE A 249 41.54 -14.49 -5.31
CA ILE A 249 40.55 -15.17 -4.47
C ILE A 249 39.72 -16.09 -5.38
N SER A 250 39.98 -17.39 -5.31
CA SER A 250 39.25 -18.40 -6.09
C SER A 250 38.35 -19.23 -5.16
N PRO A 251 37.06 -19.39 -5.49
CA PRO A 251 36.12 -20.06 -4.60
C PRO A 251 36.34 -21.58 -4.56
N LYS A 252 36.31 -22.16 -3.36
CA LYS A 252 36.35 -23.61 -3.15
C LYS A 252 34.98 -24.21 -3.53
N LYS A 253 34.96 -25.05 -4.57
CA LYS A 253 33.90 -25.98 -5.03
C LYS A 253 32.42 -25.52 -4.97
N SER A 254 31.84 -25.39 -6.17
CA SER A 254 30.43 -25.43 -6.58
C SER A 254 29.36 -25.39 -5.47
N VAL A 255 28.90 -24.19 -5.15
CA VAL A 255 27.61 -23.96 -4.49
C VAL A 255 26.57 -23.60 -5.55
N SER A 256 25.30 -23.98 -5.32
CA SER A 256 24.15 -23.72 -6.20
C SER A 256 24.20 -22.32 -6.81
N ALA A 257 23.85 -22.18 -8.10
CA ALA A 257 23.89 -20.92 -8.84
C ALA A 257 23.10 -19.76 -8.18
N THR A 258 22.17 -20.07 -7.26
CA THR A 258 21.43 -19.10 -6.46
C THR A 258 22.24 -18.42 -5.35
N GLU A 259 23.41 -18.94 -5.00
CA GLU A 259 24.31 -18.41 -3.95
C GLU A 259 25.58 -17.77 -4.53
N ALA A 260 25.75 -17.80 -5.85
CA ALA A 260 27.02 -17.57 -6.54
C ALA A 260 27.25 -16.13 -7.05
N LEU A 261 26.52 -15.11 -6.57
CA LEU A 261 26.70 -13.76 -7.11
C LEU A 261 28.05 -13.14 -6.68
N PHE A 262 28.60 -13.57 -5.55
CA PHE A 262 29.96 -13.22 -5.10
C PHE A 262 30.80 -14.40 -4.59
N SER A 263 30.27 -15.63 -4.62
CA SER A 263 30.92 -16.84 -4.03
C SER A 263 31.39 -16.67 -2.58
N LEU A 264 30.84 -15.70 -1.86
CA LEU A 264 31.09 -15.47 -0.45
C LEU A 264 30.08 -16.28 0.36
N SER A 265 30.58 -17.16 1.24
CA SER A 265 29.72 -17.87 2.19
C SER A 265 29.14 -16.88 3.18
N ARG A 266 27.83 -16.95 3.43
CA ARG A 266 27.21 -16.18 4.51
C ARG A 266 27.72 -16.68 5.84
N ASN A 267 27.94 -15.75 6.77
CA ASN A 267 28.29 -16.13 8.13
C ASN A 267 27.11 -16.89 8.77
N PRO A 268 27.30 -18.13 9.25
CA PRO A 268 26.22 -18.93 9.83
C PRO A 268 25.64 -18.32 11.11
N HIS A 269 26.33 -17.37 11.75
CA HIS A 269 25.86 -16.61 12.91
C HIS A 269 25.20 -15.27 12.54
N PHE A 270 25.07 -14.96 11.24
CA PHE A 270 24.39 -13.76 10.76
C PHE A 270 22.87 -13.96 10.79
N ASP A 271 22.21 -13.39 11.81
CA ASP A 271 20.75 -13.24 11.88
C ASP A 271 20.38 -11.78 11.64
N ILE A 272 19.62 -11.52 10.58
CA ILE A 272 19.08 -10.19 10.32
C ILE A 272 17.91 -9.98 11.30
N GLU A 273 18.08 -9.07 12.25
CA GLU A 273 17.05 -8.72 13.24
C GLU A 273 15.79 -8.15 12.58
N SER A 274 15.94 -7.30 11.56
CA SER A 274 14.84 -6.79 10.75
C SER A 274 15.32 -6.33 9.37
N THR A 275 14.50 -6.56 8.36
CA THR A 275 14.72 -6.07 6.99
C THR A 275 13.88 -4.83 6.68
N THR A 276 12.77 -4.67 7.38
CA THR A 276 11.79 -3.59 7.23
C THR A 276 11.17 -3.25 8.58
N GLN A 277 10.39 -2.17 8.65
CA GLN A 277 9.74 -1.73 9.89
C GLN A 277 8.27 -1.38 9.69
N LEU A 278 7.47 -1.64 10.72
CA LEU A 278 6.12 -1.11 10.91
C LEU A 278 6.17 0.00 11.95
N VAL A 279 5.52 1.13 11.68
CA VAL A 279 5.48 2.27 12.58
C VAL A 279 4.03 2.71 12.76
N THR A 280 3.52 2.67 13.98
CA THR A 280 2.19 3.20 14.33
C THR A 280 2.35 4.65 14.78
N VAL A 281 1.60 5.57 14.19
CA VAL A 281 1.72 7.02 14.41
C VAL A 281 0.39 7.59 14.86
N SER A 282 0.42 8.40 15.92
CA SER A 282 -0.71 9.22 16.37
C SER A 282 -0.69 10.59 15.71
N LEU A 283 -1.87 11.09 15.34
CA LEU A 283 -2.14 12.32 14.59
C LEU A 283 -3.13 13.24 15.34
N GLU A 284 -3.04 13.30 16.68
CA GLU A 284 -3.91 14.14 17.50
C GLU A 284 -3.87 15.63 17.07
N ASP A 285 -5.02 16.29 16.95
CA ASP A 285 -5.13 17.64 16.39
C ASP A 285 -4.41 18.74 17.22
N GLU A 286 -4.29 18.56 18.53
CA GLU A 286 -3.70 19.55 19.44
C GLU A 286 -2.23 19.29 19.79
N LYS A 287 -1.63 18.23 19.22
CA LYS A 287 -0.25 17.83 19.53
C LYS A 287 0.52 17.52 18.26
N ASP A 288 1.84 17.65 18.35
CA ASP A 288 2.69 17.13 17.29
C ASP A 288 2.48 15.62 17.15
N PRO A 289 2.49 15.08 15.92
CA PRO A 289 2.41 13.64 15.71
C PRO A 289 3.49 12.90 16.50
N CYS A 290 3.18 11.68 16.93
CA CYS A 290 4.12 10.88 17.70
C CYS A 290 4.11 9.41 17.29
N SER A 291 5.28 8.77 17.34
CA SER A 291 5.40 7.33 17.12
C SER A 291 4.94 6.59 18.37
N ILE A 292 3.90 5.77 18.23
CA ILE A 292 3.34 4.94 19.30
C ILE A 292 4.14 3.65 19.45
N SER A 293 4.41 2.98 18.33
CA SER A 293 5.13 1.71 18.32
C SER A 293 5.92 1.53 17.02
N MET A 294 7.06 0.85 17.13
CA MET A 294 7.91 0.51 16.00
C MET A 294 8.28 -0.97 16.09
N THR A 295 7.95 -1.75 15.07
CA THR A 295 8.11 -3.20 15.04
C THR A 295 8.91 -3.62 13.82
N GLY A 296 10.03 -4.30 14.03
CA GLY A 296 10.83 -4.87 12.96
C GLY A 296 10.14 -6.05 12.27
N ILE A 297 10.24 -6.11 10.95
CA ILE A 297 9.79 -7.23 10.13
C ILE A 297 11.02 -7.94 9.56
N LYS A 298 11.06 -9.26 9.68
CA LYS A 298 12.11 -10.10 9.08
C LYS A 298 11.66 -10.68 7.74
N GLY A 299 12.56 -10.71 6.77
CA GLY A 299 12.37 -11.46 5.53
C GLY A 299 11.43 -10.80 4.52
N ILE A 300 11.02 -9.55 4.73
CA ILE A 300 10.33 -8.72 3.73
C ILE A 300 11.19 -7.50 3.42
N LEU A 301 11.55 -7.28 2.15
CA LEU A 301 12.47 -6.18 1.76
C LEU A 301 11.74 -4.90 1.38
N THR A 302 10.60 -5.00 0.70
CA THR A 302 9.79 -3.87 0.24
C THR A 302 8.38 -4.05 0.79
N PRO A 303 8.11 -3.59 2.02
CA PRO A 303 6.93 -4.00 2.77
C PRO A 303 5.72 -3.21 2.29
N GLU A 304 4.60 -3.90 2.16
CA GLU A 304 3.33 -3.28 1.83
C GLU A 304 2.24 -3.75 2.74
N LEU A 305 1.43 -2.79 3.19
CA LEU A 305 0.23 -3.06 3.97
C LEU A 305 -0.85 -3.50 2.99
N LEU A 306 -1.16 -4.79 3.00
CA LEU A 306 -2.13 -5.36 2.07
C LEU A 306 -3.56 -5.16 2.59
N VAL A 307 -3.78 -5.40 3.88
CA VAL A 307 -5.07 -5.18 4.52
C VAL A 307 -4.88 -4.93 6.00
N TYR A 308 -5.67 -4.01 6.55
CA TYR A 308 -5.93 -3.90 7.98
C TYR A 308 -7.34 -4.42 8.27
N ILE A 309 -7.48 -5.27 9.29
CA ILE A 309 -8.73 -5.92 9.68
C ILE A 309 -9.16 -5.37 11.04
N PRO A 310 -10.08 -4.39 11.09
CA PRO A 310 -10.42 -3.68 12.33
C PRO A 310 -11.01 -4.55 13.43
N ASN A 311 -11.69 -5.66 13.09
CA ASN A 311 -12.37 -6.51 14.07
C ASN A 311 -11.40 -7.31 14.93
N ILE A 312 -10.29 -7.75 14.35
CA ILE A 312 -9.25 -8.53 15.04
C ILE A 312 -7.98 -7.70 15.29
N LYS A 313 -7.97 -6.43 14.88
CA LYS A 313 -6.82 -5.52 15.00
C LYS A 313 -5.55 -6.14 14.44
N SER A 314 -5.68 -6.73 13.27
CA SER A 314 -4.58 -7.38 12.57
C SER A 314 -4.29 -6.70 11.24
N VAL A 315 -3.03 -6.69 10.85
CA VAL A 315 -2.56 -6.19 9.57
C VAL A 315 -1.81 -7.29 8.85
N VAL A 316 -2.03 -7.40 7.54
CA VAL A 316 -1.30 -8.33 6.68
C VAL A 316 -0.30 -7.54 5.85
N VAL A 317 0.96 -7.97 5.93
CA VAL A 317 2.10 -7.34 5.25
C VAL A 317 2.65 -8.32 4.22
N GLY A 318 3.00 -7.80 3.04
CA GLY A 318 3.63 -8.60 1.98
C GLY A 318 4.56 -7.77 1.09
N SER A 319 5.01 -8.40 0.00
CA SER A 319 5.82 -7.77 -1.07
C SER A 319 5.57 -8.51 -2.39
N ASN A 320 5.64 -7.84 -3.54
CA ASN A 320 5.57 -8.48 -4.87
C ASN A 320 6.86 -9.22 -5.23
N THR A 321 7.95 -8.94 -4.53
CA THR A 321 9.23 -9.59 -4.84
C THR A 321 9.32 -10.95 -4.17
N GLN A 322 8.44 -11.22 -3.19
CA GLN A 322 8.51 -12.39 -2.32
C GLN A 322 7.17 -13.12 -2.24
N ASN A 323 7.21 -14.44 -2.10
CA ASN A 323 6.04 -15.30 -1.94
C ASN A 323 5.66 -15.46 -0.46
N LEU A 324 5.76 -14.37 0.32
CA LEU A 324 5.62 -14.38 1.76
C LEU A 324 4.62 -13.31 2.21
N LEU A 325 3.72 -13.72 3.10
CA LEU A 325 2.81 -12.86 3.84
C LEU A 325 3.08 -13.02 5.33
N GLN A 326 3.03 -11.92 6.07
CA GLN A 326 3.11 -11.94 7.52
C GLN A 326 1.91 -11.21 8.11
N VAL A 327 1.33 -11.80 9.16
CA VAL A 327 0.20 -11.21 9.88
C VAL A 327 0.72 -10.70 11.21
N PHE A 328 0.44 -9.43 11.49
CA PHE A 328 0.74 -8.79 12.76
C PHE A 328 -0.56 -8.42 13.45
N THR A 329 -0.61 -8.59 14.76
CA THR A 329 -1.77 -8.21 15.58
C THR A 329 -1.32 -7.28 16.69
N PHE A 330 -2.16 -6.28 16.97
CA PHE A 330 -1.95 -5.38 18.08
C PHE A 330 -2.09 -6.12 19.41
N GLN A 331 -1.09 -5.97 20.28
CA GLN A 331 -1.13 -6.55 21.63
C GLN A 331 -2.35 -6.05 22.41
N ASN A 332 -2.93 -6.93 23.23
CA ASN A 332 -4.10 -6.61 24.05
C ASN A 332 -5.31 -6.06 23.26
N GLY A 333 -5.34 -6.23 21.92
CA GLY A 333 -6.41 -5.73 21.07
C GLY A 333 -6.49 -4.20 20.94
N SER A 334 -5.44 -3.46 21.32
CA SER A 334 -5.43 -1.99 21.23
C SER A 334 -4.54 -1.50 20.09
N ILE A 335 -5.07 -0.67 19.19
CA ILE A 335 -4.28 -0.05 18.09
C ILE A 335 -3.16 0.89 18.58
N THR A 336 -3.14 1.23 19.87
CA THR A 336 -2.08 2.01 20.51
C THR A 336 -0.98 1.14 21.13
N SER A 337 -1.03 -0.18 20.94
CA SER A 337 -0.03 -1.12 21.47
C SER A 337 1.04 -1.47 20.43
N ALA A 338 2.03 -2.25 20.85
CA ALA A 338 3.00 -2.82 19.93
C ALA A 338 2.37 -3.91 19.05
N LEU A 339 2.82 -3.99 17.80
CA LEU A 339 2.46 -5.08 16.91
C LEU A 339 3.32 -6.31 17.21
N THR A 340 2.70 -7.49 17.18
CA THR A 340 3.40 -8.77 17.27
C THR A 340 3.04 -9.63 16.08
N LYS A 341 4.05 -10.27 15.48
CA LYS A 341 3.83 -11.24 14.40
C LYS A 341 3.07 -12.45 14.96
N THR A 342 1.89 -12.71 14.44
CA THR A 342 1.02 -13.81 14.88
C THR A 342 0.96 -14.95 13.88
N ALA A 343 1.17 -14.68 12.60
CA ALA A 343 1.19 -15.72 11.57
C ALA A 343 2.12 -15.38 10.41
N GLU A 344 2.47 -16.41 9.65
CA GLU A 344 3.19 -16.31 8.39
C GLU A 344 2.55 -17.28 7.39
N VAL A 345 2.32 -16.79 6.17
CA VAL A 345 1.76 -17.59 5.07
C VAL A 345 2.75 -17.55 3.91
N LYS A 346 3.20 -18.73 3.48
CA LYS A 346 4.11 -18.88 2.35
C LYS A 346 3.32 -19.34 1.14
N LEU A 347 3.26 -18.49 0.13
CA LEU A 347 2.65 -18.79 -1.16
C LEU A 347 3.56 -19.69 -2.00
N ASP A 348 3.04 -20.22 -3.09
CA ASP A 348 3.87 -20.98 -4.02
C ASP A 348 5.01 -20.13 -4.60
N LYS A 349 6.10 -20.79 -5.02
CA LYS A 349 7.33 -20.09 -5.46
C LYS A 349 7.09 -19.09 -6.60
N GLN A 350 6.06 -19.29 -7.41
CA GLN A 350 5.69 -18.43 -8.53
C GLN A 350 4.57 -17.44 -8.19
N GLU A 351 3.91 -17.61 -7.05
CA GLU A 351 2.84 -16.73 -6.62
C GLU A 351 3.40 -15.53 -5.87
N ARG A 352 2.76 -14.38 -6.07
CA ARG A 352 3.08 -13.15 -5.36
C ARG A 352 1.78 -12.53 -4.88
N PRO A 353 1.75 -11.94 -3.68
CA PRO A 353 0.59 -11.14 -3.29
C PRO A 353 0.40 -10.00 -4.30
N LYS A 354 -0.86 -9.64 -4.56
CA LYS A 354 -1.29 -8.54 -5.44
C LYS A 354 -2.26 -7.58 -4.72
N GLY A 355 -2.26 -7.64 -3.40
CA GLY A 355 -3.26 -7.00 -2.55
C GLY A 355 -4.17 -8.03 -1.88
N ILE A 356 -4.71 -7.66 -0.73
CA ILE A 356 -5.75 -8.41 -0.02
C ILE A 356 -6.83 -7.38 0.27
N SER A 357 -8.11 -7.75 0.15
CA SER A 357 -9.20 -6.85 0.49
C SER A 357 -10.17 -7.55 1.43
N GLN A 358 -10.75 -6.76 2.33
CA GLN A 358 -11.68 -7.26 3.33
C GLN A 358 -13.11 -7.08 2.83
N MET A 359 -13.88 -8.17 2.83
CA MET A 359 -15.33 -8.07 2.79
C MET A 359 -15.84 -7.79 4.19
N LEU A 360 -16.48 -6.64 4.37
CA LEU A 360 -17.28 -6.39 5.57
C LEU A 360 -18.65 -7.05 5.38
N PRO A 361 -19.21 -7.71 6.41
CA PRO A 361 -20.58 -8.19 6.34
C PRO A 361 -21.51 -7.03 6.01
N PRO A 362 -22.58 -7.25 5.23
CA PRO A 362 -23.55 -6.22 4.95
C PRO A 362 -24.08 -5.67 6.28
N LEU A 363 -24.09 -4.34 6.43
CA LEU A 363 -24.78 -3.69 7.54
C LEU A 363 -26.22 -4.22 7.50
N GLN A 364 -26.62 -5.01 8.50
CA GLN A 364 -28.03 -5.26 8.75
C GLN A 364 -28.62 -3.89 9.06
N THR A 365 -29.26 -3.29 8.07
CA THR A 365 -30.15 -2.16 8.28
C THR A 365 -31.16 -2.63 9.32
N ARG A 366 -30.97 -2.19 10.56
CA ARG A 366 -32.06 -2.22 11.54
C ARG A 366 -33.14 -1.36 10.92
N LEU A 367 -34.11 -2.00 10.27
CA LEU A 367 -35.41 -1.42 10.01
C LEU A 367 -35.95 -1.05 11.39
N VAL A 368 -35.75 0.20 11.78
CA VAL A 368 -36.57 0.81 12.82
C VAL A 368 -37.92 0.98 12.17
N SER A 369 -38.79 0.00 12.39
CA SER A 369 -40.22 0.17 12.19
C SER A 369 -40.68 1.24 13.18
N CYS A 370 -41.00 2.43 12.68
CA CYS A 370 -41.91 3.34 13.35
C CYS A 370 -43.35 2.98 12.97
#